data_AF-A0A0Q3IEI4-F1
#
_entry.id   AF-A0A0Q3IEI4-F1
#
_cell.length_a   1.000
_cell.length_b   1.000
_cell.length_c   1.000
_cell.angle_alpha   90.00
_cell.angle_beta   90.00
_cell.angle_gamma   90.00
#
_symmetry.space_group_name_H-M   'P 1'
#
loop_
_entity.id
_entity.type
_entity.pdbx_description
1 polymer ?
#
loop_
_entity_poly.entity_id
_entity_poly.type
_entity_poly.pdbx_seq_one_letter_code
_entity_poly.pdbx_strand_id
1 'polypeptide(L)'
;MVRKNGEWDTTYRFCPEFETIHHLFFTCAAAHYTWSVVGLAIGANSRPSSFMQYFWWISNHIKINRNVQIVDLICYACSFLKYWAGLQAGADGDALLEGDRVLKEEAMKHHHAQAAVDVRRLEGKI
;
A
#
# COMPACT_ATOMS: atom_id res chain seq x y z
N MET A 1 13.45 -9.54 -2.25
CA MET A 1 14.03 -10.61 -3.08
C MET A 1 15.53 -10.63 -2.82
N VAL A 2 15.93 -11.63 -2.04
CA VAL A 2 17.33 -11.94 -1.81
C VAL A 2 17.51 -13.33 -2.37
N ARG A 3 18.55 -13.55 -3.18
CA ARG A 3 18.89 -14.88 -3.69
C ARG A 3 19.41 -15.74 -2.53
N LYS A 4 18.69 -16.80 -2.20
CA LYS A 4 19.25 -17.97 -1.48
C LYS A 4 19.22 -19.17 -2.42
N ASN A 5 20.37 -19.82 -2.58
CA ASN A 5 20.55 -21.07 -3.35
C ASN A 5 20.12 -21.05 -4.84
N GLY A 6 19.92 -19.87 -5.44
CA GLY A 6 19.58 -19.75 -6.86
C GLY A 6 18.08 -19.86 -7.18
N GLU A 7 17.24 -20.11 -6.18
CA GLU A 7 15.77 -19.99 -6.28
C GLU A 7 15.30 -18.64 -5.73
N TRP A 8 14.21 -18.14 -6.31
CA TRP A 8 13.57 -16.89 -5.89
C TRP A 8 12.83 -17.12 -4.57
N ASP A 9 13.47 -16.76 -3.46
CA ASP A 9 12.84 -16.83 -2.15
C ASP A 9 12.22 -15.46 -1.79
N THR A 10 10.89 -15.40 -1.78
CA THR A 10 10.10 -14.18 -1.53
C THR A 10 9.66 -14.02 -0.08
N THR A 11 10.04 -14.93 0.82
CA THR A 11 9.05 -15.30 1.83
C THR A 11 9.13 -14.64 3.22
N TYR A 12 10.20 -13.95 3.66
CA TYR A 12 10.32 -13.71 5.12
C TYR A 12 10.87 -12.34 5.57
N ARG A 13 10.15 -11.22 5.40
CA ARG A 13 10.56 -9.92 6.00
C ARG A 13 9.69 -9.45 7.15
N PHE A 14 8.37 -9.63 7.06
CA PHE A 14 7.45 -9.23 8.15
C PHE A 14 7.06 -10.38 9.05
N CYS A 15 6.92 -11.59 8.48
CA CYS A 15 6.51 -12.79 9.18
C CYS A 15 6.88 -14.04 8.35
N PRO A 16 6.83 -15.24 8.92
CA PRO A 16 7.18 -16.49 8.24
C PRO A 16 6.12 -16.98 7.22
N GLU A 17 5.13 -16.17 6.87
CA GLU A 17 4.01 -16.55 5.98
C GLU A 17 4.18 -15.93 4.59
N PHE A 18 3.59 -16.57 3.57
CA PHE A 18 3.67 -16.08 2.19
C PHE A 18 3.08 -14.67 2.04
N GLU A 19 3.90 -13.73 1.57
CA GLU A 19 3.56 -12.32 1.47
C GLU A 19 2.64 -12.04 0.25
N THR A 20 1.33 -12.22 0.42
CA THR A 20 0.31 -11.74 -0.54
C THR A 20 -0.13 -10.32 -0.21
N ILE A 21 -0.68 -9.58 -1.19
CA ILE A 21 -1.32 -8.27 -0.94
C ILE A 21 -2.34 -8.39 0.19
N HIS A 22 -3.21 -9.41 0.14
CA HIS A 22 -4.21 -9.61 1.18
C HIS A 22 -3.58 -9.83 2.56
N HIS A 23 -2.53 -10.66 2.63
CA HIS A 23 -1.82 -10.92 3.86
C HIS A 23 -1.16 -9.67 4.42
N LEU A 24 -0.32 -9.01 3.62
CA LEU A 24 0.41 -7.80 4.00
C LEU A 24 -0.50 -6.66 4.46
N PHE A 25 -1.72 -6.58 3.94
CA PHE A 25 -2.64 -5.48 4.23
C PHE A 25 -3.62 -5.75 5.36
N PHE A 26 -3.97 -7.02 5.61
CA PHE A 26 -5.09 -7.34 6.51
C PHE A 26 -4.81 -8.44 7.52
N THR A 27 -3.96 -9.43 7.20
CA THR A 27 -3.81 -10.62 8.07
C THR A 27 -2.41 -10.79 8.67
N CYS A 28 -1.42 -10.06 8.15
CA CYS A 28 -0.07 -10.01 8.70
C CYS A 28 -0.07 -9.40 10.10
N ALA A 29 0.86 -9.82 10.96
CA ALA A 29 1.05 -9.23 12.29
C ALA A 29 1.27 -7.71 12.24
N ALA A 30 2.01 -7.22 11.26
CA ALA A 30 2.23 -5.78 11.05
C ALA A 30 0.92 -5.06 10.66
N ALA A 31 0.13 -5.63 9.76
CA ALA A 31 -1.18 -5.09 9.38
C ALA A 31 -2.14 -5.04 10.58
N HIS A 32 -2.20 -6.15 11.31
CA HIS A 32 -2.99 -6.29 12.52
C HIS A 32 -2.65 -5.23 13.57
N TYR A 33 -1.36 -4.96 13.79
CA TYR A 33 -0.91 -3.88 14.67
C TYR A 33 -1.38 -2.51 14.17
N THR A 34 -1.12 -2.19 12.90
CA THR A 34 -1.51 -0.91 12.31
C THR A 34 -3.01 -0.68 12.38
N TRP A 35 -3.83 -1.66 12.02
CA TRP A 35 -5.29 -1.55 12.13
C TRP A 35 -5.77 -1.48 13.57
N SER A 36 -5.08 -2.09 14.54
CA SER A 36 -5.40 -1.92 15.96
C SER A 36 -5.14 -0.49 16.43
N VAL A 37 -4.06 0.16 15.96
CA VAL A 37 -3.79 1.58 16.24
C VAL A 37 -4.85 2.49 15.61
N VAL A 38 -5.19 2.26 14.34
CA VAL A 38 -6.27 3.00 13.67
C VAL A 38 -7.60 2.77 14.39
N GLY A 39 -7.90 1.53 14.75
CA GLY A 39 -9.10 1.16 15.50
C GLY A 39 -9.19 1.90 16.83
N LEU A 40 -8.11 1.95 17.60
CA LEU A 40 -8.04 2.71 18.84
C LEU A 40 -8.33 4.21 18.60
N ALA A 41 -7.73 4.80 17.57
CA ALA A 41 -7.91 6.21 17.24
C ALA A 41 -9.36 6.58 16.88
N ILE A 42 -10.10 5.64 16.29
CA ILE A 42 -11.50 5.84 15.86
C ILE A 42 -12.53 5.24 16.83
N GLY A 43 -12.08 4.72 17.98
CA GLY A 43 -12.95 4.11 18.99
C GLY A 43 -13.51 2.72 18.60
N ALA A 44 -12.87 2.03 17.67
CA ALA A 44 -13.21 0.65 17.29
C ALA A 44 -12.46 -0.36 18.17
N ASN A 45 -13.17 -1.41 18.58
CA ASN A 45 -12.60 -2.59 19.26
C ASN A 45 -12.34 -3.77 18.31
N SER A 46 -12.48 -3.51 17.01
CA SER A 46 -12.33 -4.48 15.94
C SER A 46 -11.44 -3.91 14.84
N ARG A 47 -10.98 -4.77 13.94
CA ARG A 47 -10.18 -4.39 12.78
C ARG A 47 -10.65 -5.16 11.55
N PRO A 48 -10.50 -4.60 10.35
CA PRO A 48 -10.84 -5.32 9.13
C PRO A 48 -9.81 -6.44 8.87
N SER A 49 -10.30 -7.59 8.40
CA SER A 49 -9.45 -8.67 7.89
C SER A 49 -9.55 -8.86 6.38
N SER A 50 -10.25 -7.97 5.67
CA SER A 50 -10.29 -7.95 4.20
C SER A 50 -10.70 -6.58 3.66
N PHE A 51 -10.51 -6.36 2.36
CA PHE A 51 -10.95 -5.15 1.66
C PHE A 51 -12.46 -4.90 1.84
N MET A 52 -13.29 -5.92 1.69
CA MET A 52 -14.74 -5.76 1.88
C MET A 52 -15.10 -5.41 3.32
N GLN A 53 -14.44 -6.02 4.30
CA GLN A 53 -14.67 -5.70 5.70
C GLN A 53 -14.21 -4.30 6.05
N TYR A 54 -13.13 -3.78 5.44
CA TYR A 54 -12.70 -2.41 5.64
C TYR A 54 -13.81 -1.41 5.33
N PHE A 55 -14.47 -1.50 4.18
CA PHE A 55 -15.53 -0.55 3.79
C PHE A 55 -16.71 -0.58 4.75
N TRP A 56 -17.13 -1.78 5.17
CA TRP A 56 -18.19 -1.93 6.16
C TRP A 56 -17.78 -1.38 7.53
N TRP A 57 -16.58 -1.75 7.99
CA TRP A 57 -16.02 -1.37 9.28
C TRP A 57 -15.85 0.15 9.39
N ILE A 58 -15.21 0.79 8.41
CA ILE A 58 -14.97 2.23 8.45
C ILE A 58 -16.28 3.02 8.36
N SER A 59 -17.26 2.54 7.58
CA SER A 59 -18.58 3.17 7.47
C SER A 59 -19.37 3.11 8.79
N ASN A 60 -19.13 2.09 9.62
CA ASN A 60 -19.77 1.95 10.92
C ASN A 60 -19.19 2.91 11.97
N HIS A 61 -17.89 3.23 11.87
CA HIS A 61 -17.20 4.09 12.84
C HIS A 61 -17.14 5.56 12.41
N ILE A 62 -17.04 5.84 11.10
CA ILE A 62 -16.90 7.18 10.55
C ILE A 62 -17.89 7.37 9.40
N LYS A 63 -18.71 8.42 9.49
CA LYS A 63 -19.61 8.83 8.40
C LYS A 63 -18.86 9.60 7.32
N ILE A 64 -18.07 8.88 6.53
CA ILE A 64 -17.37 9.40 5.35
C ILE A 64 -17.94 8.80 4.06
N ASN A 65 -17.92 9.59 2.98
CA ASN A 65 -18.32 9.12 1.66
C ASN A 65 -17.38 7.99 1.19
N ARG A 66 -17.95 7.00 0.48
CA ARG A 66 -17.23 5.88 -0.13
C ARG A 66 -16.01 6.30 -0.96
N ASN A 67 -16.08 7.43 -1.67
CA ASN A 67 -14.92 7.93 -2.44
C ASN A 67 -13.73 8.25 -1.53
N VAL A 68 -13.98 8.84 -0.35
CA VAL A 68 -12.94 9.16 0.62
C VAL A 68 -12.36 7.89 1.24
N GLN A 69 -13.20 6.88 1.50
CA GLN A 69 -12.75 5.56 1.98
C GLN A 69 -11.81 4.88 0.97
N ILE A 70 -12.14 4.96 -0.32
CA ILE A 70 -11.29 4.40 -1.38
C ILE A 70 -9.96 5.15 -1.47
N VAL A 71 -9.99 6.49 -1.40
CA VAL A 71 -8.76 7.31 -1.41
C VAL A 71 -7.87 6.99 -0.22
N ASP A 72 -8.44 6.90 0.99
CA ASP A 72 -7.72 6.53 2.21
C ASP A 72 -7.02 5.17 2.07
N LEU A 73 -7.77 4.16 1.61
CA LEU A 73 -7.23 2.83 1.36
C LEU A 73 -6.10 2.81 0.32
N ILE A 74 -6.22 3.60 -0.76
CA ILE A 74 -5.17 3.72 -1.78
C ILE A 74 -3.94 4.42 -1.19
N CYS A 75 -4.11 5.51 -0.45
CA CYS A 75 -3.02 6.22 0.20
C CYS A 75 -2.28 5.32 1.21
N TYR A 76 -3.02 4.54 1.99
CA TYR A 76 -2.48 3.51 2.87
C TYR A 76 -1.66 2.49 2.08
N ALA A 77 -2.22 1.98 0.97
CA ALA A 77 -1.53 1.04 0.10
C ALA A 77 -0.23 1.57 -0.48
N CYS A 78 -0.25 2.79 -1.00
CA CYS A 78 0.94 3.44 -1.52
C CYS A 78 2.00 3.65 -0.44
N SER A 79 1.61 4.06 0.77
CA SER A 79 2.54 4.27 1.88
C SER A 79 3.17 2.95 2.33
N PHE A 80 2.36 1.90 2.44
CA PHE A 80 2.81 0.56 2.79
C PHE A 80 3.77 0.00 1.73
N LEU A 81 3.41 0.10 0.44
CA LEU A 81 4.27 -0.36 -0.66
C LEU A 81 5.59 0.42 -0.74
N LYS A 82 5.58 1.73 -0.50
CA LYS A 82 6.81 2.54 -0.43
C LYS A 82 7.70 2.12 0.73
N TYR A 83 7.13 1.91 1.91
CA TYR A 83 7.85 1.39 3.06
C TYR A 83 8.45 0.00 2.78
N TRP A 84 7.63 -0.89 2.19
CA TRP A 84 8.05 -2.24 1.80
C TRP A 84 9.16 -2.22 0.75
N ALA A 85 9.06 -1.36 -0.27
CA ALA A 85 10.10 -1.16 -1.27
C ALA A 85 11.41 -0.63 -0.66
N GLY A 86 11.32 0.30 0.29
CA GLY A 86 12.50 0.80 1.01
C GLY A 86 13.20 -0.27 1.87
N LEU A 87 12.46 -1.28 2.34
CA LEU A 87 13.01 -2.43 3.06
C LEU A 87 13.70 -3.44 2.10
N GLN A 88 13.48 -3.28 0.80
CA GLN A 88 13.95 -4.16 -0.27
C GLN A 88 15.30 -3.70 -0.83
N ALA A 89 16.37 -3.69 -0.01
CA ALA A 89 17.71 -3.39 -0.53
C ALA A 89 18.19 -4.48 -1.51
N GLY A 90 18.51 -4.09 -2.76
CA GLY A 90 19.02 -4.96 -3.83
C GLY A 90 18.32 -4.76 -5.19
N ALA A 91 18.58 -5.65 -6.16
CA ALA A 91 18.10 -5.62 -7.56
C ALA A 91 16.56 -5.50 -7.74
N ASP A 92 15.83 -5.65 -6.65
CA ASP A 92 14.37 -5.58 -6.59
C ASP A 92 13.83 -4.18 -6.40
N GLY A 93 14.61 -3.32 -5.75
CA GLY A 93 14.30 -1.91 -5.65
C GLY A 93 14.18 -1.31 -7.04
N ASP A 94 15.05 -1.73 -7.96
CA ASP A 94 15.05 -1.30 -9.36
C ASP A 94 13.78 -1.75 -10.09
N ALA A 95 13.33 -2.99 -9.88
CA ALA A 95 12.09 -3.50 -10.47
C ALA A 95 10.83 -2.78 -9.91
N LEU A 96 10.86 -2.40 -8.63
CA LEU A 96 9.78 -1.62 -7.99
C LEU A 96 9.75 -0.16 -8.46
N LEU A 97 10.92 0.46 -8.65
CA LEU A 97 11.04 1.78 -9.25
C LEU A 97 10.52 1.78 -10.69
N GLU A 98 10.80 0.72 -11.44
CA GLU A 98 10.26 0.54 -12.79
C GLU A 98 8.74 0.34 -12.79
N GLY A 99 8.21 -0.43 -11.84
CA GLY A 99 6.76 -0.57 -11.64
C GLY A 99 6.07 0.76 -11.31
N ASP A 100 6.65 1.57 -10.42
CA ASP A 100 6.17 2.93 -10.10
C ASP A 100 6.19 3.85 -11.33
N ARG A 101 7.24 3.76 -12.16
CA ARG A 101 7.34 4.51 -13.43
C ARG A 101 6.20 4.14 -14.38
N VAL A 102 5.94 2.85 -14.59
CA VAL A 102 4.89 2.37 -15.49
C VAL A 102 3.50 2.75 -14.99
N LEU A 103 3.23 2.63 -13.68
CA LEU A 103 1.96 3.04 -13.07
C LEU A 103 1.73 4.55 -13.22
N LYS A 104 2.76 5.37 -13.06
CA LYS A 104 2.70 6.82 -13.30
C LYS A 104 2.37 7.12 -14.76
N GLU A 105 3.10 6.52 -15.70
CA GLU A 105 2.86 6.72 -17.14
C GLU A 105 1.44 6.34 -17.53
N GLU A 106 0.95 5.21 -17.02
CA GLU A 106 -0.41 4.76 -17.32
C GLU A 106 -1.46 5.68 -16.70
N ALA A 107 -1.31 6.07 -15.43
CA ALA A 107 -2.22 7.02 -14.78
C ALA A 107 -2.29 8.37 -15.52
N MET A 108 -1.16 8.84 -16.07
CA MET A 108 -1.10 10.08 -16.84
C MET A 108 -1.83 10.02 -18.18
N LYS A 109 -1.94 8.83 -18.80
CA LYS A 109 -2.75 8.64 -20.02
C LYS A 109 -4.24 8.79 -19.77
N HIS A 110 -4.70 8.47 -18.56
CA HIS A 110 -6.13 8.50 -18.21
C HIS A 110 -6.56 9.82 -17.52
N HIS A 111 -5.61 10.67 -17.11
CA HIS A 111 -5.87 11.92 -16.37
C HIS A 111 -5.05 13.13 -16.87
N HIS A 112 -5.25 13.52 -18.13
CA HIS A 112 -4.48 14.58 -18.81
C HIS A 112 -4.41 15.94 -18.09
N ALA A 113 -5.46 16.35 -17.38
CA ALA A 113 -5.49 17.64 -16.68
C ALA A 113 -4.59 17.69 -15.43
N GLN A 114 -4.41 16.56 -14.75
CA GLN A 114 -3.62 16.46 -13.51
C GLN A 114 -2.14 16.13 -13.81
N ALA A 115 -1.89 15.41 -14.92
CA ALA A 115 -0.57 15.05 -15.42
C ALA A 115 0.39 16.26 -15.52
N ALA A 116 -0.06 17.40 -16.05
CA ALA A 116 0.79 18.58 -16.24
C ALA A 116 1.24 19.28 -14.93
N VAL A 117 0.49 19.08 -13.85
CA VAL A 117 0.83 19.60 -12.51
C VAL A 117 1.77 18.63 -11.80
N ASP A 118 1.46 17.34 -11.88
CA ASP A 118 2.22 16.29 -11.19
C ASP A 118 3.62 16.11 -11.81
N VAL A 119 3.76 16.22 -13.14
CA VAL A 119 5.08 16.19 -13.84
C VAL A 119 6.03 17.25 -13.32
N ARG A 120 5.58 18.51 -13.20
CA ARG A 120 6.44 19.62 -12.72
C ARG A 120 6.91 19.41 -11.28
N ARG A 121 6.04 18.83 -10.45
CA ARG A 121 6.34 18.55 -9.05
C ARG A 121 7.31 17.38 -8.88
N LEU A 122 7.20 16.36 -9.74
CA LEU A 122 8.06 15.18 -9.73
C LEU A 122 9.45 15.46 -10.33
N GLU A 123 9.55 16.36 -11.31
CA GLU A 123 10.83 16.80 -11.87
C GLU A 123 11.59 17.79 -10.98
N GLY A 124 11.06 18.13 -9.80
CA GLY A 124 11.68 19.07 -8.87
C GLY A 124 11.74 20.51 -9.40
N LYS A 125 10.97 20.83 -10.43
CA LYS A 125 10.90 22.15 -11.06
C LYS A 125 9.81 23.00 -10.41
N ILE A 126 9.97 23.26 -9.12
CA ILE A 126 9.25 24.32 -8.40
C ILE A 126 10.15 25.55 -8.33
#